data_AF-A0A8T2W0R7-F1
#
_entry.id   AF-A0A8T2W0R7-F1
#
_cell.length_a   1.000
_cell.length_b   1.000
_cell.length_c   1.000
_cell.angle_alpha   90.00
_cell.angle_beta   90.00
_cell.angle_gamma   90.00
#
_symmetry.space_group_name_H-M   'P 1'
#
loop_
_entity.id
_entity.type
_entity.pdbx_description
1 polymer ?
#
loop_
_entity_poly.entity_id
_entity_poly.type
_entity_poly.pdbx_seq_one_letter_code
_entity_poly.pdbx_strand_id
1 'polypeptide(L)'
;MDPKNPNTSNGIFTTEDQISENTSNQRLSAIEDGIIPLLAADNRQSSSMAEIATTAGEEEFCDHVHHSNRAPWLRALVLGANDGLVSVAALLMGVGSGSSDLATLRLSGVAALISGALSMALGEYVSVSSQRDAEKADIEKEILEQLKGPEAQERELQELAQIYVERGVPVDLARQVAVALTERDVIRAHARDELGIDVDELANPLQAAVVSALCFSFGAAIPLLSAIFISDQAYRLIAIALSTTAGLLVFGILGAYLGGAGLLKGGMRVILGGWLALGVSYGVGQAFNVEVA
;
A
#
# COMPACT_ATOMS: atom_id res chain seq x y z
N MET A 1 -61.02 -35.32 29.75
CA MET A 1 -59.71 -35.94 29.46
C MET A 1 -59.60 -35.95 27.96
N ASP A 2 -59.00 -34.89 27.41
CA ASP A 2 -58.85 -34.68 25.97
C ASP A 2 -57.36 -34.71 25.59
N PRO A 3 -57.00 -35.35 24.47
CA PRO A 3 -55.62 -35.60 24.09
C PRO A 3 -54.95 -34.35 23.51
N LYS A 4 -53.73 -34.06 23.98
CA LYS A 4 -52.85 -33.01 23.46
C LYS A 4 -52.39 -33.34 22.04
N ASN A 5 -52.79 -32.51 21.09
CA ASN A 5 -52.20 -32.35 19.76
C ASN A 5 -50.95 -31.44 19.86
N PRO A 6 -49.77 -31.83 19.33
CA PRO A 6 -48.59 -30.98 19.29
C PRO A 6 -48.51 -30.26 17.94
N ASN A 7 -48.89 -28.98 17.88
CA ASN A 7 -48.51 -28.09 16.78
C ASN A 7 -48.70 -26.64 17.20
N THR A 8 -47.59 -25.90 17.42
CA THR A 8 -47.53 -24.42 17.34
C THR A 8 -46.08 -23.98 17.46
N SER A 9 -45.46 -23.64 16.32
CA SER A 9 -44.61 -22.45 16.10
C SER A 9 -43.67 -22.66 14.90
N ASN A 10 -44.25 -22.74 13.70
CA ASN A 10 -43.56 -22.26 12.49
C ASN A 10 -44.06 -20.84 12.25
N GLY A 11 -43.29 -19.87 12.76
CA GLY A 11 -43.60 -18.45 12.66
C GLY A 11 -42.48 -17.71 11.94
N ILE A 12 -42.63 -17.57 10.62
CA ILE A 12 -42.35 -16.35 9.85
C ILE A 12 -40.96 -15.74 10.06
N PHE A 13 -39.98 -16.20 9.28
CA PHE A 13 -38.77 -15.43 8.97
C PHE A 13 -38.35 -15.68 7.53
N THR A 14 -39.22 -15.36 6.56
CA THR A 14 -38.86 -15.41 5.13
C THR A 14 -39.87 -14.58 4.33
N THR A 15 -39.68 -13.27 4.27
CA THR A 15 -40.24 -12.43 3.18
C THR A 15 -39.50 -11.10 3.07
N GLU A 16 -39.10 -10.46 4.17
CA GLU A 16 -38.42 -9.15 4.09
C GLU A 16 -36.95 -9.24 3.66
N ASP A 17 -36.18 -10.22 4.15
CA ASP A 17 -34.77 -10.39 3.74
C ASP A 17 -34.64 -10.80 2.26
N GLN A 18 -35.57 -11.61 1.77
CA GLN A 18 -35.58 -12.05 0.37
C GLN A 18 -35.99 -10.92 -0.60
N ILE A 19 -36.78 -9.93 -0.13
CA ILE A 19 -37.11 -8.74 -0.92
C ILE A 19 -35.94 -7.76 -0.93
N SER A 20 -35.22 -7.61 0.19
CA SER A 20 -34.04 -6.75 0.29
C SER A 20 -32.85 -7.27 -0.55
N GLU A 21 -32.58 -8.59 -0.51
CA GLU A 21 -31.56 -9.22 -1.36
C GLU A 21 -31.93 -9.17 -2.84
N ASN A 22 -33.19 -9.42 -3.20
CA ASN A 22 -33.62 -9.36 -4.60
C ASN A 22 -33.55 -7.93 -5.17
N THR A 23 -33.85 -6.91 -4.35
CA THR A 23 -33.72 -5.50 -4.75
C THR A 23 -32.25 -5.07 -4.86
N SER A 24 -31.38 -5.60 -3.99
CA SER A 24 -29.94 -5.34 -4.03
C SER A 24 -29.28 -6.01 -5.24
N ASN A 25 -29.66 -7.25 -5.55
CA ASN A 25 -29.18 -7.98 -6.72
C ASN A 25 -29.71 -7.39 -8.04
N GLN A 26 -30.94 -6.87 -8.06
CA GLN A 26 -31.46 -6.12 -9.21
C GLN A 26 -30.77 -4.77 -9.40
N ARG A 27 -30.35 -4.10 -8.32
CA ARG A 27 -29.55 -2.87 -8.41
C ARG A 27 -28.13 -3.18 -8.90
N LEU A 28 -27.51 -4.23 -8.40
CA LEU A 28 -26.18 -4.67 -8.85
C LEU A 28 -26.17 -5.09 -10.33
N SER A 29 -27.21 -5.78 -10.81
CA SER A 29 -27.31 -6.14 -12.23
C SER A 29 -27.58 -4.92 -13.13
N ALA A 30 -28.41 -3.97 -12.68
CA ALA A 30 -28.64 -2.72 -13.43
C ALA A 30 -27.40 -1.82 -13.45
N ILE A 31 -26.54 -1.92 -12.43
CA ILE A 31 -25.24 -1.26 -12.35
C ILE A 31 -24.22 -1.93 -13.29
N GLU A 32 -24.15 -3.27 -13.33
CA GLU A 32 -23.30 -3.99 -14.30
C GLU A 32 -23.70 -3.73 -15.76
N ASP A 33 -25.00 -3.71 -16.06
CA ASP A 33 -25.52 -3.46 -17.42
C ASP A 33 -25.29 -2.01 -17.90
N GLY A 34 -25.11 -1.05 -16.98
CA GLY A 34 -24.82 0.36 -17.29
C GLY A 34 -23.33 0.72 -17.29
N ILE A 35 -22.51 0.02 -16.51
CA ILE A 35 -21.05 0.27 -16.38
C ILE A 35 -20.29 -0.26 -17.60
N ILE A 36 -20.66 -1.43 -18.12
CA ILE A 36 -19.90 -2.10 -19.20
C ILE A 36 -19.94 -1.32 -20.53
N PRO A 37 -21.08 -0.71 -20.96
CA PRO A 37 -21.11 0.05 -22.21
C PRO A 37 -20.35 1.39 -22.14
N LEU A 38 -20.26 2.03 -20.97
CA LEU A 38 -19.50 3.29 -20.79
C LEU A 38 -17.98 3.06 -20.83
N LEU A 39 -17.52 1.89 -20.38
CA LEU A 39 -16.10 1.51 -20.41
C LEU A 39 -15.63 0.94 -21.75
N ALA A 40 -16.54 0.49 -22.62
CA ALA A 40 -16.20 -0.30 -23.81
C ALA A 40 -16.18 0.47 -25.15
N ALA A 41 -16.43 1.79 -25.15
CA ALA A 41 -16.54 2.57 -26.39
C ALA A 41 -15.18 3.08 -26.91
N ASP A 42 -14.20 2.21 -27.12
CA ASP A 42 -12.93 2.57 -27.77
C ASP A 42 -12.50 1.54 -28.82
N ASN A 43 -12.93 1.72 -30.08
CA ASN A 43 -12.24 1.13 -31.23
C ASN A 43 -12.69 1.68 -32.61
N ARG A 44 -12.60 2.99 -32.90
CA ARG A 44 -12.93 3.46 -34.27
C ARG A 44 -12.29 4.72 -34.84
N GLN A 45 -11.18 5.24 -34.29
CA GLN A 45 -10.53 6.46 -34.84
C GLN A 45 -9.01 6.36 -35.06
N SER A 46 -8.49 5.16 -35.30
CA SER A 46 -7.10 4.91 -35.72
C SER A 46 -6.71 5.60 -37.05
N SER A 47 -7.67 6.04 -37.87
CA SER A 47 -7.39 6.46 -39.25
C SER A 47 -7.16 7.96 -39.48
N SER A 48 -7.27 8.83 -38.46
CA SER A 48 -7.12 10.29 -38.60
C SER A 48 -5.76 10.83 -38.13
N MET A 49 -5.02 10.07 -37.31
CA MET A 49 -3.75 10.49 -36.71
C MET A 49 -2.53 10.38 -37.63
N ALA A 50 -2.63 9.71 -38.78
CA ALA A 50 -1.49 9.47 -39.67
C ALA A 50 -1.04 10.72 -40.47
N GLU A 51 -1.89 11.73 -40.60
CA GLU A 51 -1.62 12.88 -41.48
C GLU A 51 -1.01 14.09 -40.75
N ILE A 52 -1.12 14.15 -39.42
CA ILE A 52 -0.59 15.26 -38.60
C ILE A 52 0.87 15.00 -38.14
N ALA A 53 1.33 13.75 -38.18
CA ALA A 53 2.67 13.36 -37.71
C ALA A 53 3.83 13.72 -38.67
N THR A 54 3.55 14.25 -39.86
CA THR A 54 4.59 14.47 -40.90
C THR A 54 5.25 15.87 -40.82
N THR A 55 4.80 16.76 -39.93
CA THR A 55 5.30 18.15 -39.85
C THR A 55 5.64 18.61 -38.43
N ALA A 56 6.29 17.77 -37.64
CA ALA A 56 6.96 18.20 -36.42
C ALA A 56 8.40 17.68 -36.43
N GLY A 57 9.35 18.61 -36.52
CA GLY A 57 10.77 18.33 -36.53
C GLY A 57 11.23 17.64 -35.25
N GLU A 58 12.35 16.93 -35.37
CA GLU A 58 13.05 16.21 -34.31
C GLU A 58 13.45 17.17 -33.18
N GLU A 59 12.59 17.30 -32.16
CA GLU A 59 13.00 17.80 -30.85
C GLU A 59 13.49 16.62 -30.01
N GLU A 60 14.77 16.66 -29.68
CA GLU A 60 15.48 15.72 -28.82
C GLU A 60 14.87 15.78 -27.40
N PHE A 61 14.00 14.82 -27.08
CA PHE A 61 13.35 14.70 -25.78
C PHE A 61 14.41 14.43 -24.71
N CYS A 62 14.68 15.43 -23.86
CA CYS A 62 15.59 15.31 -22.73
C CYS A 62 14.98 14.33 -21.72
N ASP A 63 15.52 13.11 -21.66
CA ASP A 63 15.07 12.02 -20.80
C ASP A 63 15.38 12.33 -19.33
N HIS A 64 14.53 13.14 -18.70
CA HIS A 64 14.58 13.38 -17.27
C HIS A 64 14.00 12.16 -16.55
N VAL A 65 14.89 11.38 -15.93
CA VAL A 65 14.46 10.27 -15.04
C VAL A 65 13.73 10.87 -13.83
N HIS A 66 12.41 10.86 -13.86
CA HIS A 66 11.57 11.30 -12.75
C HIS A 66 11.51 10.22 -11.67
N HIS A 67 12.20 10.45 -10.55
CA HIS A 67 12.23 9.53 -9.40
C HIS A 67 10.95 9.61 -8.52
N SER A 68 10.10 10.61 -8.72
CA SER A 68 8.92 10.89 -7.89
C SER A 68 7.79 9.85 -8.05
N ASN A 69 7.56 9.33 -9.25
CA ASN A 69 6.48 8.35 -9.51
C ASN A 69 6.81 6.93 -9.04
N ARG A 70 8.04 6.67 -8.57
CA ARG A 70 8.46 5.37 -8.01
C ARG A 70 8.42 5.34 -6.48
N ALA A 71 8.06 6.45 -5.84
CA ALA A 71 8.30 6.68 -4.42
C ALA A 71 7.47 5.84 -3.42
N PRO A 72 6.17 5.55 -3.64
CA PRO A 72 5.35 4.91 -2.60
C PRO A 72 5.70 3.43 -2.34
N TRP A 73 5.73 2.60 -3.39
CA TRP A 73 6.00 1.16 -3.27
C TRP A 73 7.45 0.85 -2.90
N LEU A 74 8.38 1.68 -3.39
CA LEU A 74 9.80 1.54 -3.14
C LEU A 74 10.16 1.90 -1.70
N ARG A 75 9.51 2.93 -1.16
CA ARG A 75 9.59 3.28 0.26
C ARG A 75 9.04 2.13 1.11
N ALA A 76 7.90 1.55 0.75
CA ALA A 76 7.32 0.42 1.48
C ALA A 76 8.26 -0.81 1.49
N LEU A 77 8.89 -1.13 0.35
CA LEU A 77 9.85 -2.24 0.21
C LEU A 77 11.08 -2.05 1.11
N VAL A 78 11.74 -0.90 1.02
CA VAL A 78 12.95 -0.61 1.80
C VAL A 78 12.63 -0.51 3.30
N LEU A 79 11.49 0.07 3.67
CA LEU A 79 11.04 0.12 5.06
C LEU A 79 10.76 -1.27 5.61
N GLY A 80 10.08 -2.14 4.86
CA GLY A 80 9.80 -3.51 5.30
C GLY A 80 11.06 -4.33 5.52
N ALA A 81 12.00 -4.29 4.57
CA ALA A 81 13.27 -5.00 4.72
C ALA A 81 14.09 -4.46 5.91
N ASN A 82 14.12 -3.14 6.10
CA ASN A 82 14.82 -2.55 7.23
C ASN A 82 14.14 -2.88 8.58
N ASP A 83 12.81 -2.88 8.63
CA ASP A 83 12.07 -3.19 9.85
C ASP A 83 12.27 -4.65 10.26
N GLY A 84 12.20 -5.60 9.31
CA GLY A 84 12.51 -7.00 9.56
C GLY A 84 13.95 -7.21 10.02
N LEU A 85 14.91 -6.52 9.39
CA LEU A 85 16.32 -6.59 9.75
C LEU A 85 16.58 -6.09 11.18
N VAL A 86 16.06 -4.91 11.53
CA VAL A 86 16.31 -4.29 12.84
C VAL A 86 15.53 -5.00 13.94
N SER A 87 14.25 -5.25 13.76
CA SER A 87 13.38 -5.82 14.80
C SER A 87 13.82 -7.23 15.22
N VAL A 88 14.10 -8.11 14.25
CA VAL A 88 14.54 -9.48 14.55
C VAL A 88 15.97 -9.50 15.09
N ALA A 89 16.88 -8.66 14.57
CA ALA A 89 18.22 -8.57 15.12
C ALA A 89 18.24 -8.04 16.56
N ALA A 90 17.46 -7.00 16.85
CA ALA A 90 17.33 -6.44 18.20
C ALA A 90 16.79 -7.48 19.18
N LEU A 91 15.75 -8.23 18.78
CA LEU A 91 15.22 -9.33 19.58
C LEU A 91 16.26 -10.44 19.81
N LEU A 92 17.00 -10.85 18.77
CA LEU A 92 18.07 -11.84 18.89
C LEU A 92 19.22 -11.37 19.79
N MET A 93 19.57 -10.08 19.75
CA MET A 93 20.57 -9.49 20.67
C MET A 93 20.08 -9.48 22.12
N GLY A 94 18.80 -9.16 22.35
CA GLY A 94 18.22 -9.18 23.70
C GLY A 94 18.12 -10.60 24.26
N VAL A 95 17.53 -11.53 23.52
CA VAL A 95 17.42 -12.94 23.94
C VAL A 95 18.80 -13.57 24.09
N GLY A 96 19.71 -13.33 23.14
CA GLY A 96 21.05 -13.93 23.14
C GLY A 96 22.01 -13.36 24.17
N SER A 97 21.75 -12.18 24.72
CA SER A 97 22.49 -11.63 25.87
C SER A 97 21.92 -12.11 27.20
N GLY A 98 20.59 -12.26 27.28
CA GLY A 98 19.91 -12.78 28.46
C GLY A 98 19.99 -14.29 28.67
N SER A 99 20.27 -15.07 27.62
CA SER A 99 20.33 -16.54 27.68
C SER A 99 21.41 -17.10 26.76
N SER A 100 22.13 -18.11 27.24
CA SER A 100 23.09 -18.87 26.44
C SER A 100 22.44 -19.99 25.60
N ASP A 101 21.16 -20.32 25.85
CA ASP A 101 20.48 -21.44 25.19
C ASP A 101 20.18 -21.14 23.72
N LEU A 102 20.75 -21.97 22.84
CA LEU A 102 20.58 -21.87 21.40
C LEU A 102 19.17 -22.28 20.97
N ALA A 103 18.50 -23.20 21.67
CA ALA A 103 17.14 -23.61 21.32
C ALA A 103 16.15 -22.47 21.53
N THR A 104 16.25 -21.78 22.67
CA THR A 104 15.50 -20.56 22.97
C THR A 104 15.71 -19.49 21.90
N LEU A 105 16.96 -19.18 21.55
CA LEU A 105 17.27 -18.16 20.54
C LEU A 105 16.68 -18.50 19.15
N ARG A 106 16.77 -19.78 18.74
CA ARG A 106 16.19 -20.25 17.47
C ARG A 106 14.69 -20.10 17.44
N LEU A 107 14.02 -20.57 18.50
CA LEU A 107 12.57 -20.49 18.62
C LEU A 107 12.10 -19.03 18.62
N SER A 108 12.73 -18.18 19.42
CA SER A 108 12.41 -16.75 19.50
C SER A 108 12.64 -16.04 18.17
N GLY A 109 13.75 -16.32 17.47
CA GLY A 109 14.05 -15.71 16.18
C GLY A 109 13.07 -16.10 15.06
N VAL A 110 12.74 -17.39 14.96
CA VAL A 110 11.76 -17.87 13.97
C VAL A 110 10.36 -17.33 14.30
N ALA A 111 9.97 -17.36 15.58
CA ALA A 111 8.70 -16.80 16.01
C ALA A 111 8.60 -15.30 15.70
N ALA A 112 9.66 -14.53 15.96
CA ALA A 112 9.73 -13.10 15.66
C ALA A 112 9.63 -12.80 14.16
N LEU A 113 10.28 -13.61 13.31
CA LEU A 113 10.16 -13.47 11.87
C LEU A 113 8.72 -13.68 11.41
N ILE A 114 8.09 -14.78 11.82
CA ILE A 114 6.72 -15.13 11.40
C ILE A 114 5.72 -14.10 11.93
N SER A 115 5.79 -13.78 13.22
CA SER A 115 4.85 -12.84 13.84
C SER A 115 5.01 -11.43 13.29
N GLY A 116 6.26 -10.99 13.08
CA GLY A 116 6.56 -9.69 12.49
C GLY A 116 6.08 -9.58 11.04
N ALA A 117 6.35 -10.61 10.21
CA ALA A 117 5.88 -10.63 8.82
C ALA A 117 4.35 -10.60 8.72
N LEU A 118 3.65 -11.38 9.55
CA LEU A 118 2.18 -11.37 9.60
C LEU A 118 1.62 -10.03 10.11
N SER A 119 2.21 -9.46 11.16
CA SER A 119 1.82 -8.16 11.69
C SER A 119 1.99 -7.07 10.63
N MET A 120 3.08 -7.10 9.88
CA MET A 120 3.34 -6.14 8.81
C MET A 120 2.37 -6.33 7.65
N ALA A 121 2.12 -7.57 7.23
CA ALA A 121 1.16 -7.90 6.17
C ALA A 121 -0.25 -7.40 6.52
N LEU A 122 -0.70 -7.67 7.74
CA LEU A 122 -2.02 -7.26 8.21
C LEU A 122 -2.11 -5.73 8.34
N GLY A 123 -1.09 -5.09 8.90
CA GLY A 123 -1.03 -3.63 9.02
C GLY A 123 -1.13 -2.94 7.67
N GLU A 124 -0.36 -3.42 6.69
CA GLU A 124 -0.40 -2.87 5.31
C GLU A 124 -1.75 -3.17 4.64
N TYR A 125 -2.27 -4.39 4.76
CA TYR A 125 -3.57 -4.76 4.19
C TYR A 125 -4.68 -3.85 4.71
N VAL A 126 -4.76 -3.63 6.03
CA VAL A 126 -5.81 -2.79 6.62
C VAL A 126 -5.64 -1.34 6.17
N SER A 127 -4.41 -0.81 6.22
CA SER A 127 -4.13 0.57 5.81
C SER A 127 -4.50 0.82 4.35
N VAL A 128 -4.06 -0.03 3.43
CA VAL A 128 -4.31 0.12 1.99
C VAL A 128 -5.76 -0.20 1.65
N SER A 129 -6.42 -1.11 2.39
CA SER A 129 -7.86 -1.34 2.25
C SER A 129 -8.66 -0.08 2.59
N SER A 130 -8.35 0.58 3.71
CA SER A 130 -9.00 1.84 4.07
C SER A 130 -8.77 2.93 3.03
N GLN A 131 -7.56 3.01 2.45
CA GLN A 131 -7.30 3.94 1.35
C GLN A 131 -8.20 3.62 0.14
N ARG A 132 -8.22 2.36 -0.31
CA ARG A 132 -9.04 1.93 -1.45
C ARG A 132 -10.53 2.18 -1.22
N ASP A 133 -11.00 1.96 0.01
CA ASP A 133 -12.40 2.19 0.37
C ASP A 133 -12.73 3.70 0.35
N ALA A 134 -11.80 4.57 0.74
CA ALA A 134 -11.94 6.02 0.58
C ALA A 134 -11.97 6.42 -0.91
N GLU A 135 -11.04 5.90 -1.72
CA GLU A 135 -10.99 6.17 -3.17
C GLU A 135 -12.31 5.78 -3.84
N LYS A 136 -12.86 4.61 -3.50
CA LYS A 136 -14.17 4.16 -4.01
C LYS A 136 -15.32 5.03 -3.55
N ALA A 137 -15.32 5.44 -2.28
CA ALA A 137 -16.38 6.29 -1.75
C ALA A 137 -16.39 7.67 -2.42
N ASP A 138 -15.22 8.22 -2.74
CA ASP A 138 -15.14 9.51 -3.44
C ASP A 138 -15.54 9.39 -4.92
N ILE A 139 -15.16 8.30 -5.60
CA ILE A 139 -15.68 8.01 -6.95
C ILE A 139 -17.21 7.83 -6.93
N GLU A 140 -17.76 7.15 -5.93
CA GLU A 140 -19.21 6.97 -5.80
C GLU A 140 -19.94 8.30 -5.60
N LYS A 141 -19.38 9.21 -4.80
CA LYS A 141 -19.92 10.57 -4.65
C LYS A 141 -19.92 11.33 -5.97
N GLU A 142 -18.83 11.26 -6.74
CA GLU A 142 -18.73 11.89 -8.06
C GLU A 142 -19.84 11.39 -8.99
N ILE A 143 -20.03 10.06 -9.06
CA ILE A 143 -21.12 9.46 -9.83
C ILE A 143 -22.49 9.99 -9.37
N LEU A 144 -22.71 10.11 -8.05
CA LEU A 144 -23.97 10.61 -7.51
C LEU A 144 -24.20 12.09 -7.83
N GLU A 145 -23.17 12.95 -7.86
CA GLU A 145 -23.28 14.35 -8.27
C GLU A 145 -23.67 14.45 -9.76
N GLN A 146 -23.02 13.67 -10.63
CA GLN A 146 -23.32 13.64 -12.07
C GLN A 146 -24.75 13.17 -12.38
N LEU A 147 -25.38 12.41 -11.47
CA LEU A 147 -26.76 11.94 -11.58
C LEU A 147 -27.82 12.96 -11.11
N LYS A 148 -27.45 14.06 -10.45
CA LYS A 148 -28.40 15.06 -9.92
C LYS A 148 -29.04 15.95 -10.99
N GLY A 149 -28.60 15.85 -12.24
CA GLY A 149 -29.17 16.54 -13.39
C GLY A 149 -28.29 17.64 -13.98
N PRO A 150 -28.78 18.38 -14.99
CA PRO A 150 -27.95 19.26 -15.82
C PRO A 150 -27.35 20.45 -15.06
N GLU A 151 -28.05 20.98 -14.06
CA GLU A 151 -27.52 22.05 -13.21
C GLU A 151 -26.35 21.58 -12.33
N ALA A 152 -26.34 20.31 -11.92
CA ALA A 152 -25.22 19.74 -11.18
C ALA A 152 -24.03 19.51 -12.11
N GLN A 153 -24.25 18.90 -13.28
CA GLN A 153 -23.20 18.66 -14.28
C GLN A 153 -22.49 19.95 -14.72
N GLU A 154 -23.23 21.05 -14.87
CA GLU A 154 -22.64 22.35 -15.20
C GLU A 154 -21.80 22.91 -14.04
N ARG A 155 -22.17 22.66 -12.78
CA ARG A 155 -21.35 23.04 -11.62
C ARG A 155 -20.06 22.21 -11.55
N GLU A 156 -20.15 20.89 -11.69
CA GLU A 156 -18.97 20.00 -11.73
C GLU A 156 -18.00 20.42 -12.85
N LEU A 157 -18.52 20.70 -14.05
CA LEU A 157 -17.73 21.20 -15.18
C LEU A 157 -17.02 22.53 -14.86
N GLN A 158 -17.69 23.44 -14.15
CA GLN A 158 -17.10 24.71 -13.70
C GLN A 158 -16.02 24.49 -12.65
N GLU A 159 -16.21 23.56 -11.72
CA GLU A 159 -15.23 23.17 -10.72
C GLU A 159 -13.98 22.58 -11.38
N LEU A 160 -14.15 21.66 -12.33
CA LEU A 160 -13.05 21.11 -13.14
C LEU A 160 -12.31 22.20 -13.93
N ALA A 161 -13.04 23.11 -14.58
CA ALA A 161 -12.42 24.24 -15.29
C ALA A 161 -11.64 25.15 -14.33
N GLN A 162 -12.16 25.38 -13.11
CA GLN A 162 -11.50 26.20 -12.10
C GLN A 162 -10.16 25.58 -11.64
N ILE A 163 -10.08 24.24 -11.52
CA ILE A 163 -8.82 23.54 -11.24
C ILE A 163 -7.76 23.86 -12.30
N TYR A 164 -8.15 23.89 -13.59
CA TYR A 164 -7.24 24.25 -14.67
C TYR A 164 -6.82 25.72 -14.63
N VAL A 165 -7.73 26.63 -14.24
CA VAL A 165 -7.39 28.03 -14.01
C VAL A 165 -6.35 28.18 -12.90
N GLU A 166 -6.52 27.46 -11.79
CA GLU A 166 -5.56 27.46 -10.67
C GLU A 166 -4.19 26.90 -11.07
N ARG A 167 -4.16 25.93 -12.00
CA ARG A 167 -2.92 25.41 -12.61
C ARG A 167 -2.29 26.39 -13.62
N GLY A 168 -2.93 27.52 -13.92
CA GLY A 168 -2.41 28.60 -14.77
C GLY A 168 -2.97 28.63 -16.19
N VAL A 169 -4.01 27.84 -16.50
CA VAL A 169 -4.66 27.85 -17.82
C VAL A 169 -5.60 29.07 -17.91
N PRO A 170 -5.57 29.86 -19.01
CA PRO A 170 -6.53 30.96 -19.21
C PRO A 170 -7.98 30.47 -19.16
N VAL A 171 -8.89 31.27 -18.58
CA VAL A 171 -10.30 30.89 -18.32
C VAL A 171 -11.00 30.29 -19.53
N ASP A 172 -10.89 30.92 -20.71
CA ASP A 172 -11.55 30.44 -21.93
C ASP A 172 -11.02 29.07 -22.38
N LEU A 173 -9.72 28.82 -22.18
CA LEU A 173 -9.08 27.55 -22.52
C LEU A 173 -9.37 26.48 -21.47
N ALA A 174 -9.40 26.84 -20.19
CA ALA A 174 -9.69 25.93 -19.09
C ALA A 174 -11.09 25.30 -19.24
N ARG A 175 -12.09 26.10 -19.62
CA ARG A 175 -13.43 25.59 -19.93
C ARG A 175 -13.42 24.63 -21.13
N GLN A 176 -12.68 24.95 -22.18
CA GLN A 176 -12.55 24.05 -23.35
C GLN A 176 -11.88 22.73 -22.98
N VAL A 177 -10.85 22.76 -22.14
CA VAL A 177 -10.18 21.56 -21.63
C VAL A 177 -11.15 20.72 -20.80
N ALA A 178 -11.85 21.32 -19.84
CA ALA A 178 -12.83 20.63 -19.02
C ALA A 178 -13.89 19.93 -19.89
N VAL A 179 -14.49 20.65 -20.85
CA VAL A 179 -15.48 20.07 -21.78
C VAL A 179 -14.90 18.89 -22.56
N ALA A 180 -13.72 19.05 -23.17
CA ALA A 180 -13.12 18.00 -23.97
C ALA A 180 -12.77 16.74 -23.16
N LEU A 181 -12.36 16.90 -21.89
CA LEU A 181 -12.07 15.78 -20.99
C LEU A 181 -13.35 15.10 -20.51
N THR A 182 -14.37 15.88 -20.12
CA THR A 182 -15.67 15.38 -19.69
C THR A 182 -16.42 14.66 -20.81
N GLU A 183 -16.34 15.13 -22.06
CA GLU A 183 -16.93 14.47 -23.23
C GLU A 183 -16.34 13.08 -23.48
N ARG A 184 -15.06 12.88 -23.14
CA ARG A 184 -14.40 11.59 -23.26
C ARG A 184 -14.78 10.66 -22.13
N ASP A 185 -14.65 11.11 -20.88
CA ASP A 185 -14.96 10.33 -19.69
C ASP A 185 -15.11 11.25 -18.47
N VAL A 186 -16.35 11.57 -18.11
CA VAL A 186 -16.67 12.49 -17.00
C VAL A 186 -16.10 12.02 -15.68
N ILE A 187 -16.24 10.74 -15.34
CA ILE A 187 -15.83 10.22 -14.04
C ILE A 187 -14.32 10.17 -13.95
N ARG A 188 -13.65 9.73 -15.02
CA ARG A 188 -12.18 9.70 -15.06
C ARG A 188 -11.57 11.10 -15.03
N ALA A 189 -12.19 12.08 -15.70
CA ALA A 189 -11.71 13.46 -15.68
C ALA A 189 -11.75 14.04 -14.26
N HIS A 190 -12.90 13.98 -13.59
CA HIS A 190 -13.04 14.49 -12.23
C HIS A 190 -12.23 13.67 -11.23
N ALA A 191 -12.28 12.33 -11.28
CA ALA A 191 -11.48 11.49 -10.38
C ALA A 191 -9.98 11.80 -10.47
N ARG A 192 -9.44 11.98 -11.68
CA ARG A 192 -8.02 12.26 -11.87
C ARG A 192 -7.65 13.70 -11.52
N ASP A 193 -8.39 14.67 -12.02
CA ASP A 193 -7.99 16.08 -11.93
C ASP A 193 -8.42 16.77 -10.63
N GLU A 194 -9.54 16.34 -10.04
CA GLU A 194 -10.06 16.84 -8.77
C GLU A 194 -9.59 15.99 -7.59
N LEU A 195 -9.84 14.68 -7.65
CA LEU A 195 -9.55 13.78 -6.51
C LEU A 195 -8.10 13.28 -6.50
N GLY A 196 -7.38 13.41 -7.62
CA GLY A 196 -6.04 12.83 -7.77
C GLY A 196 -6.04 11.30 -7.80
N ILE A 197 -7.17 10.68 -8.09
CA ILE A 197 -7.37 9.24 -8.12
C ILE A 197 -7.26 8.75 -9.57
N ASP A 198 -6.40 7.76 -9.81
CA ASP A 198 -6.42 7.01 -11.05
C ASP A 198 -7.39 5.83 -10.92
N VAL A 199 -8.49 5.88 -11.68
CA VAL A 199 -9.54 4.86 -11.67
C VAL A 199 -9.03 3.50 -12.14
N ASP A 200 -7.95 3.47 -12.95
CA ASP A 200 -7.35 2.22 -13.42
C ASP A 200 -6.28 1.67 -12.46
N GLU A 201 -5.79 2.49 -11.53
CA GLU A 201 -4.69 2.15 -10.61
C GLU A 201 -5.08 2.40 -9.14
N LEU A 202 -6.29 1.98 -8.77
CA LEU A 202 -6.74 2.00 -7.37
C LEU A 202 -5.78 1.21 -6.46
N ALA A 203 -5.73 1.62 -5.20
CA ALA A 203 -4.87 0.98 -4.21
C ALA A 203 -5.14 -0.53 -4.11
N ASN A 204 -4.07 -1.35 -4.13
CA ASN A 204 -4.15 -2.82 -4.10
C ASN A 204 -3.69 -3.39 -2.75
N PRO A 205 -4.61 -3.73 -1.82
CA PRO A 205 -4.24 -4.12 -0.46
C PRO A 205 -3.53 -5.46 -0.38
N LEU A 206 -3.93 -6.43 -1.20
CA LEU A 206 -3.36 -7.78 -1.16
C LEU A 206 -1.92 -7.77 -1.68
N GLN A 207 -1.67 -7.05 -2.77
CA GLN A 207 -0.32 -6.86 -3.29
C GLN A 207 0.58 -6.17 -2.27
N ALA A 208 0.11 -5.07 -1.66
CA ALA A 208 0.88 -4.35 -0.65
C ALA A 208 1.22 -5.24 0.56
N ALA A 209 0.25 -5.99 1.07
CA ALA A 209 0.43 -6.92 2.18
C ALA A 209 1.47 -8.01 1.90
N VAL A 210 1.38 -8.67 0.74
CA VAL A 210 2.31 -9.75 0.35
C VAL A 210 3.73 -9.20 0.16
N VAL A 211 3.87 -8.06 -0.53
CA VAL A 211 5.18 -7.43 -0.72
C VAL A 211 5.79 -7.05 0.61
N SER A 212 5.04 -6.40 1.51
CA SER A 212 5.52 -6.04 2.85
C SER A 212 5.98 -7.26 3.65
N ALA A 213 5.19 -8.34 3.67
CA ALA A 213 5.53 -9.58 4.36
C ALA A 213 6.84 -10.21 3.85
N LEU A 214 7.01 -10.26 2.53
CA LEU A 214 8.22 -10.80 1.90
C LEU A 214 9.44 -9.94 2.21
N CYS A 215 9.32 -8.62 2.09
CA CYS A 215 10.42 -7.70 2.37
C CYS A 215 10.87 -7.80 3.82
N PHE A 216 9.92 -7.80 4.77
CA PHE A 216 10.19 -8.06 6.17
C PHE A 216 10.94 -9.38 6.37
N SER A 217 10.43 -10.46 5.79
CA SER A 217 11.02 -11.80 5.93
C SER A 217 12.45 -11.84 5.38
N PHE A 218 12.72 -11.19 4.25
CA PHE A 218 14.07 -11.07 3.69
C PHE A 218 15.01 -10.31 4.61
N GLY A 219 14.57 -9.19 5.18
CA GLY A 219 15.34 -8.43 6.16
C GLY A 219 15.65 -9.26 7.42
N ALA A 220 14.63 -9.90 7.98
CA ALA A 220 14.71 -10.72 9.19
C ALA A 220 15.57 -11.98 9.02
N ALA A 221 15.62 -12.56 7.82
CA ALA A 221 16.39 -13.76 7.54
C ALA A 221 17.90 -13.55 7.72
N ILE A 222 18.42 -12.35 7.41
CA ILE A 222 19.85 -12.03 7.49
C ILE A 222 20.42 -12.29 8.90
N PRO A 223 19.94 -11.61 9.97
CA PRO A 223 20.46 -11.81 11.32
C PRO A 223 20.10 -13.20 11.86
N LEU A 224 18.92 -13.74 11.52
CA LEU A 224 18.49 -15.05 11.97
C LEU A 224 19.42 -16.17 11.47
N LEU A 225 19.71 -16.19 10.16
CA LEU A 225 20.60 -17.19 9.57
C LEU A 225 22.04 -17.04 10.06
N SER A 226 22.48 -15.81 10.36
CA SER A 226 23.82 -15.57 10.92
C SER A 226 24.00 -16.19 12.32
N ALA A 227 22.92 -16.31 13.09
CA ALA A 227 22.96 -16.76 14.48
C ALA A 227 22.72 -18.26 14.64
N ILE A 228 21.94 -18.87 13.74
CA ILE A 228 21.30 -20.17 13.98
C ILE A 228 22.29 -21.33 14.13
N PHE A 229 23.50 -21.21 13.57
CA PHE A 229 24.52 -22.26 13.53
C PHE A 229 25.68 -22.05 14.52
N ILE A 230 25.69 -20.94 15.27
CA ILE A 230 26.83 -20.58 16.13
C ILE A 230 26.51 -20.94 17.59
N SER A 231 27.20 -21.97 18.10
CA SER A 231 27.02 -22.46 19.47
C SER A 231 27.54 -21.47 20.52
N ASP A 232 28.72 -20.89 20.28
CA ASP A 232 29.34 -19.95 21.21
C ASP A 232 28.57 -18.62 21.24
N GLN A 233 28.23 -18.17 22.45
CA GLN A 233 27.40 -16.99 22.65
C GLN A 233 28.07 -15.71 22.16
N ALA A 234 29.37 -15.53 22.41
CA ALA A 234 30.08 -14.31 22.04
C ALA A 234 30.20 -14.20 20.52
N TYR A 235 30.60 -15.28 19.85
CA TYR A 235 30.69 -15.30 18.39
C TYR A 235 29.32 -15.14 17.73
N ARG A 236 28.25 -15.69 18.33
CA ARG A 236 26.88 -15.54 17.83
C ARG A 236 26.40 -14.09 17.85
N LEU A 237 26.61 -13.39 18.97
CA LEU A 237 26.21 -11.98 19.09
C LEU A 237 27.02 -11.08 18.15
N ILE A 238 28.31 -11.35 17.97
CA ILE A 238 29.14 -10.65 16.99
C ILE A 238 28.62 -10.89 15.56
N ALA A 239 28.25 -12.13 15.22
CA ALA A 239 27.71 -12.46 13.90
C ALA A 239 26.38 -11.73 13.62
N ILE A 240 25.49 -11.64 14.61
CA ILE A 240 24.26 -10.84 14.51
C ILE A 240 24.61 -9.37 14.26
N ALA A 241 25.45 -8.76 15.09
CA ALA A 241 25.78 -7.35 14.97
C ALA A 241 26.45 -7.02 13.61
N LEU A 242 27.37 -7.85 13.15
CA LEU A 242 28.06 -7.65 11.86
C LEU A 242 27.13 -7.85 10.67
N SER A 243 26.32 -8.92 10.66
CA SER A 243 25.37 -9.17 9.57
C SER A 243 24.30 -8.10 9.49
N THR A 244 23.78 -7.64 10.63
CA THR A 244 22.84 -6.52 10.69
C THR A 244 23.49 -5.22 10.21
N THR A 245 24.71 -4.91 10.64
CA THR A 245 25.41 -3.70 10.18
C THR A 245 25.62 -3.69 8.67
N ALA A 246 26.01 -4.84 8.10
CA ALA A 246 26.15 -4.99 6.65
C ALA A 246 24.80 -4.80 5.95
N GLY A 247 23.73 -5.41 6.44
CA GLY A 247 22.38 -5.22 5.91
C GLY A 247 21.90 -3.77 5.98
N LEU A 248 22.11 -3.09 7.11
CA LEU A 248 21.75 -1.68 7.31
C LEU A 248 22.51 -0.75 6.37
N LEU A 249 23.79 -1.04 6.12
CA LEU A 249 24.58 -0.29 5.16
C LEU A 249 24.02 -0.47 3.73
N VAL A 250 23.73 -1.71 3.33
CA VAL A 250 23.18 -2.01 2.00
C VAL A 250 21.80 -1.37 1.82
N PHE A 251 20.86 -1.61 2.74
CA PHE A 251 19.50 -1.04 2.64
C PHE A 251 19.49 0.48 2.82
N GLY A 252 20.36 1.04 3.66
CA GLY A 252 20.49 2.48 3.84
C GLY A 252 21.04 3.19 2.62
N ILE A 253 22.07 2.63 1.96
CA ILE A 253 22.59 3.15 0.68
C ILE A 253 21.55 2.99 -0.42
N LEU A 254 20.92 1.81 -0.52
CA LEU A 254 19.91 1.53 -1.53
C LEU A 254 18.71 2.48 -1.38
N GLY A 255 18.19 2.66 -0.17
CA GLY A 255 17.11 3.61 0.11
C GLY A 255 17.50 5.05 -0.20
N ALA A 256 18.73 5.46 0.09
CA ALA A 256 19.23 6.79 -0.25
C ALA A 256 19.34 7.00 -1.77
N TYR A 257 19.91 6.03 -2.47
CA TYR A 257 20.06 6.05 -3.93
C TYR A 257 18.69 6.15 -4.62
N LEU A 258 17.77 5.28 -4.22
CA LEU A 258 16.43 5.21 -4.78
C LEU A 258 15.59 6.45 -4.45
N GLY A 259 15.79 7.05 -3.29
CA GLY A 259 15.12 8.28 -2.86
C GLY A 259 15.79 9.57 -3.35
N GLY A 260 16.85 9.48 -4.17
CA GLY A 260 17.59 10.66 -4.65
C GLY A 260 18.32 11.46 -3.55
N ALA A 261 18.52 10.86 -2.37
CA ALA A 261 19.20 11.48 -1.24
C ALA A 261 20.70 11.17 -1.23
N GLY A 262 21.48 11.98 -0.51
CA GLY A 262 22.92 11.71 -0.34
C GLY A 262 23.17 10.38 0.36
N LEU A 263 23.89 9.46 -0.32
CA LEU A 263 24.13 8.08 0.12
C LEU A 263 24.65 7.97 1.55
N LEU A 264 25.64 8.80 1.89
CA LEU A 264 26.26 8.80 3.21
C LEU A 264 25.28 9.20 4.31
N LYS A 265 24.42 10.20 4.06
CA LYS A 265 23.44 10.67 5.04
C LYS A 265 22.35 9.62 5.29
N GLY A 266 21.88 8.96 4.23
CA GLY A 266 20.89 7.89 4.35
C GLY A 266 21.43 6.65 5.05
N GLY A 267 22.62 6.18 4.65
CA GLY A 267 23.30 5.06 5.30
C GLY A 267 23.56 5.28 6.78
N MET A 268 24.10 6.45 7.15
CA MET A 268 24.38 6.78 8.56
C MET A 268 23.11 6.83 9.42
N ARG A 269 22.00 7.36 8.90
CA ARG A 269 20.73 7.41 9.65
C ARG A 269 20.25 6.01 10.03
N VAL A 270 20.29 5.09 9.07
CA VAL A 270 19.81 3.71 9.25
C VAL A 270 20.73 2.94 10.20
N ILE A 271 22.05 3.08 10.04
CA ILE A 271 23.04 2.45 10.93
C ILE A 271 22.87 2.94 12.37
N LEU A 272 22.79 4.26 12.59
CA LEU A 272 22.65 4.83 13.93
C LEU A 272 21.36 4.37 14.63
N GLY A 273 20.24 4.38 13.90
CA GLY A 273 18.96 3.89 14.43
C GLY A 273 19.00 2.39 14.76
N GLY A 274 19.57 1.58 13.87
CA GLY A 274 19.70 0.14 14.08
C GLY A 274 20.61 -0.23 15.26
N TRP A 275 21.77 0.43 15.39
CA TRP A 275 22.68 0.21 16.53
C TRP A 275 22.08 0.67 17.86
N LEU A 276 21.29 1.75 17.86
CA LEU A 276 20.55 2.15 19.05
C LEU A 276 19.55 1.06 19.48
N ALA A 277 18.78 0.50 18.55
CA ALA A 277 17.84 -0.58 18.83
C ALA A 277 18.55 -1.84 19.36
N LEU A 278 19.62 -2.27 18.69
CA LEU A 278 20.45 -3.41 19.11
C LEU A 278 21.01 -3.22 20.51
N GLY A 279 21.57 -2.03 20.80
CA GLY A 279 22.17 -1.71 22.09
C GLY A 279 21.15 -1.68 23.22
N VAL A 280 19.98 -1.08 22.99
CA VAL A 280 18.89 -1.06 23.98
C VAL A 280 18.39 -2.48 24.27
N SER A 281 18.11 -3.29 23.23
CA SER A 281 17.64 -4.66 23.43
C SER A 281 18.68 -5.55 24.10
N TYR A 282 19.96 -5.41 23.76
CA TYR A 282 21.06 -6.08 24.46
C TYR A 282 21.09 -5.69 25.95
N GLY A 283 20.97 -4.39 26.25
CA GLY A 283 20.93 -3.91 27.64
C GLY A 283 19.75 -4.48 28.43
N VAL A 284 18.58 -4.60 27.81
CA VAL A 284 17.41 -5.26 28.39
C VAL A 284 17.72 -6.73 28.69
N GLY A 285 18.26 -7.48 27.72
CA GLY A 285 18.64 -8.88 27.91
C GLY A 285 19.60 -9.09 29.09
N GLN A 286 20.63 -8.25 29.18
CA GLN A 286 21.57 -8.26 30.31
C GLN A 286 20.90 -7.96 31.65
N ALA A 287 19.94 -7.03 31.69
CA ALA A 287 19.24 -6.67 32.93
C ALA A 287 18.38 -7.83 33.48
N PHE A 288 17.78 -8.63 32.60
CA PHE A 288 17.02 -9.82 32.97
C PHE A 288 17.89 -11.05 33.25
N ASN A 289 19.17 -11.02 32.89
CA ASN A 289 20.17 -12.03 33.23
C ASN A 289 20.77 -11.85 34.65
N VAL A 290 20.42 -10.77 35.34
CA VAL A 290 20.86 -10.55 36.73
C VAL A 290 20.01 -11.44 37.63
N GLU A 291 20.62 -12.54 38.09
CA GLU A 291 20.05 -13.43 39.09
C GLU A 291 19.45 -12.62 40.26
N VAL A 292 18.18 -12.89 40.58
CA VAL A 292 17.61 -12.51 41.88
C VAL A 292 18.39 -13.32 42.92
N ALA A 293 19.37 -12.67 43.54
CA ALA A 293 20.11 -13.18 44.69
C ALA A 293 19.23 -13.31 45.94
#